data_AF-M4RKZ0-F1
#
_entry.id   AF-M4RKZ0-F1
#
_cell.length_a   1.000
_cell.length_b   1.000
_cell.length_c   1.000
_cell.angle_alpha   90.00
_cell.angle_beta   90.00
_cell.angle_gamma   90.00
#
_symmetry.space_group_name_H-M   'P 1'
#
loop_
_entity.id
_entity.type
_entity.pdbx_description
1 polymer ?
#
loop_
_entity_poly.entity_id
_entity_poly.type
_entity_poly.pdbx_seq_one_letter_code
_entity_poly.pdbx_strand_id
1 'polypeptide(L)'
;MQEGANETVINAAYASHIQEIEFLEQKPSYDLYLKQYGLKAKQMTKSRYGFILKNSSVNATQDYVGLKQPMLLLLWDKDLNVDIDNTKSVVEKLVDEQHNIQITIINNATHGMLDAKHFNQQ
;
A
#
# COMPACT_ATOMS: atom_id res chain seq x y z
N MET A 1 -25.43 -6.23 -3.47
CA MET A 1 -24.79 -5.49 -2.37
C MET A 1 -24.27 -6.53 -1.39
N GLN A 2 -22.95 -6.65 -1.22
CA GLN A 2 -22.41 -7.41 -0.08
C GLN A 2 -22.61 -6.53 1.15
N GLU A 3 -23.26 -7.06 2.19
CA GLU A 3 -23.27 -6.41 3.50
C GLU A 3 -21.83 -6.35 4.01
N GLY A 4 -21.40 -5.16 4.44
CA GLY A 4 -20.11 -4.98 5.08
C GLY A 4 -20.03 -5.79 6.38
N ALA A 5 -18.82 -6.16 6.78
CA ALA A 5 -18.60 -6.78 8.08
C ALA A 5 -19.10 -5.87 9.20
N ASN A 6 -19.61 -6.46 10.30
CA ASN A 6 -20.00 -5.67 11.47
C ASN A 6 -18.76 -5.08 12.17
N GLU A 7 -18.99 -4.06 13.01
CA GLU A 7 -17.92 -3.33 13.70
C GLU A 7 -17.01 -4.25 14.53
N THR A 8 -17.58 -5.26 15.20
CA THR A 8 -16.79 -6.22 15.98
C THR A 8 -15.80 -7.01 15.12
N VAL A 9 -16.24 -7.46 13.94
CA VAL A 9 -15.38 -8.17 12.98
C VAL A 9 -14.31 -7.23 12.42
N ILE A 10 -14.67 -5.99 12.09
CA ILE A 10 -13.71 -4.97 11.60
C ILE A 10 -12.63 -4.72 12.66
N ASN A 11 -13.02 -4.48 13.91
CA ASN A 11 -12.07 -4.18 14.99
C ASN A 11 -11.16 -5.38 15.29
N ALA A 12 -11.70 -6.60 15.27
CA ALA A 12 -10.90 -7.81 15.44
C ALA A 12 -9.90 -8.03 14.29
N ALA A 13 -10.32 -7.78 13.05
CA ALA A 13 -9.45 -7.85 11.88
C ALA A 13 -8.35 -6.79 11.93
N TYR A 14 -8.71 -5.55 12.30
CA TYR A 14 -7.77 -4.44 12.46
C TYR A 14 -6.73 -4.74 13.55
N ALA A 15 -7.15 -5.19 14.74
CA ALA A 15 -6.23 -5.57 15.80
C ALA A 15 -5.28 -6.70 15.38
N SER A 16 -5.80 -7.71 14.67
CA SER A 16 -4.97 -8.80 14.13
C SER A 16 -3.95 -8.30 13.11
N HIS A 17 -4.34 -7.34 12.28
CA HIS A 17 -3.47 -6.73 11.27
C HIS A 17 -2.34 -5.92 11.90
N ILE A 18 -2.63 -5.12 12.92
CA ILE A 18 -1.61 -4.36 13.67
C ILE A 18 -0.58 -5.31 14.30
N GLN A 19 -1.02 -6.41 14.93
CA GLN A 19 -0.10 -7.42 15.47
C GLN A 19 0.80 -8.06 14.40
N GLU A 20 0.28 -8.26 13.18
CA GLU A 20 1.06 -8.76 12.06
C GLU A 20 2.10 -7.74 11.59
N ILE A 21 1.74 -6.45 11.50
CA ILE A 21 2.68 -5.38 11.18
C ILE A 21 3.81 -5.32 12.21
N GLU A 22 3.47 -5.23 13.50
CA GLU A 22 4.44 -5.16 14.60
C GLU A 22 5.40 -6.37 14.58
N PHE A 23 4.89 -7.57 14.29
CA PHE A 23 5.70 -8.76 14.13
C PHE A 23 6.66 -8.64 12.93
N LEU A 24 6.18 -8.21 11.76
CA LEU A 24 6.98 -8.08 10.55
C LEU A 24 8.06 -6.99 10.67
N GLU A 25 7.80 -5.92 11.42
CA GLU A 25 8.77 -4.84 11.70
C GLU A 25 10.01 -5.35 12.46
N GLN A 26 9.87 -6.42 13.25
CA GLN A 26 11.01 -7.07 13.91
C GLN A 26 11.89 -7.87 12.93
N LYS A 27 11.53 -7.92 11.64
CA LYS A 27 12.20 -8.68 10.57
C LYS A 27 12.48 -10.15 10.97
N PRO A 28 11.46 -10.91 11.38
CA PRO A 28 11.64 -12.27 11.85
C PRO A 28 12.16 -13.20 10.73
N SER A 29 12.62 -14.39 11.12
CA SER A 29 12.96 -15.40 10.13
C SER A 29 11.69 -15.96 9.48
N TYR A 30 11.83 -16.51 8.25
CA TYR A 30 10.70 -17.16 7.57
C TYR A 30 10.14 -18.33 8.40
N ASP A 31 10.98 -19.08 9.10
CA ASP A 31 10.54 -20.18 9.96
C ASP A 31 9.71 -19.69 11.15
N LEU A 32 10.07 -18.53 11.72
CA LEU A 32 9.29 -17.92 12.80
C LEU A 32 7.94 -17.40 12.28
N TYR A 33 7.93 -16.80 11.08
CA TYR A 33 6.69 -16.44 10.38
C TYR A 33 5.78 -17.65 10.17
N LEU A 34 6.32 -18.79 9.71
CA LEU A 34 5.52 -20.01 9.54
C LEU A 34 5.01 -20.57 10.87
N LYS A 35 5.79 -20.50 11.95
CA LYS A 35 5.31 -20.93 13.27
C LYS A 35 4.15 -20.06 13.78
N GLN A 36 4.21 -18.75 13.52
CA GLN A 36 3.20 -17.80 13.99
C GLN A 36 1.95 -17.76 13.11
N TYR A 37 2.09 -17.89 11.78
CA TYR A 37 1.01 -17.65 10.81
C TYR A 37 0.77 -18.80 9.81
N GLY A 38 1.63 -19.83 9.78
CA GLY A 38 1.66 -20.89 8.75
C GLY A 38 0.49 -21.88 8.77
N LEU A 39 -0.46 -21.75 9.71
CA LEU A 39 -1.69 -22.54 9.73
C LEU A 39 -2.85 -21.89 8.95
N LYS A 40 -2.67 -20.69 8.39
CA LYS A 40 -3.71 -19.96 7.64
C LYS A 40 -3.67 -20.27 6.14
N ALA A 41 -4.84 -20.33 5.49
CA ALA A 41 -5.05 -20.78 4.10
C ALA A 41 -4.40 -19.94 2.97
N LYS A 42 -3.53 -18.96 3.27
CA LYS A 42 -2.89 -18.06 2.30
C LYS A 42 -1.50 -17.62 2.75
N GLN A 43 -0.62 -18.57 3.07
CA GLN A 43 0.75 -18.25 3.48
C GLN A 43 1.59 -17.66 2.34
N MET A 44 2.47 -16.71 2.67
CA MET A 44 3.45 -16.21 1.71
C MET A 44 4.50 -17.28 1.41
N THR A 45 4.91 -17.37 0.15
CA THR A 45 6.14 -18.10 -0.21
C THR A 45 7.35 -17.42 0.43
N LYS A 46 8.44 -18.15 0.67
CA LYS A 46 9.69 -17.59 1.21
C LYS A 46 10.19 -16.39 0.40
N SER A 47 10.04 -16.44 -0.93
CA SER A 47 10.40 -15.34 -1.83
C SER A 47 9.53 -14.11 -1.60
N ARG A 48 8.19 -14.28 -1.56
CA ARG A 48 7.26 -13.17 -1.29
C ARG A 48 7.48 -12.57 0.10
N TYR A 49 7.71 -13.41 1.11
CA TYR A 49 8.05 -12.98 2.46
C TYR A 49 9.32 -12.12 2.48
N GLY A 50 10.40 -12.62 1.85
CA GLY A 50 11.66 -11.87 1.75
C GLY A 50 11.52 -10.57 0.97
N PHE A 51 10.65 -10.51 -0.05
CA PHE A 51 10.32 -9.27 -0.74
C PHE A 51 9.63 -8.27 0.18
N ILE A 52 8.61 -8.70 0.94
CA ILE A 52 7.88 -7.81 1.86
C ILE A 52 8.81 -7.24 2.93
N LEU A 53 9.61 -8.07 3.61
CA LEU A 53 10.53 -7.57 4.66
C LEU A 53 11.56 -6.55 4.16
N LYS A 54 11.93 -6.61 2.88
CA LYS A 54 12.86 -5.64 2.28
C LYS A 54 12.20 -4.31 1.97
N ASN A 55 10.90 -4.30 1.72
CA ASN A 55 10.18 -3.14 1.18
C ASN A 55 9.21 -2.49 2.18
N SER A 56 8.77 -3.20 3.22
CA SER A 56 7.71 -2.73 4.13
C SER A 56 8.03 -1.43 4.86
N SER A 57 9.32 -1.14 5.08
CA SER A 57 9.78 0.09 5.75
C SER A 57 10.49 1.06 4.79
N VAL A 58 10.45 0.82 3.48
CA VAL A 58 11.13 1.69 2.50
C VAL A 58 10.34 2.98 2.33
N ASN A 59 11.05 4.10 2.29
CA ASN A 59 10.47 5.42 2.11
C ASN A 59 11.21 6.16 0.99
N ALA A 60 10.51 6.38 -0.13
CA ALA A 60 11.05 7.03 -1.31
C ALA A 60 10.96 8.57 -1.29
N THR A 61 10.49 9.19 -0.20
CA THR A 61 10.29 10.66 -0.08
C THR A 61 11.52 11.45 -0.54
N GLN A 62 12.72 11.02 -0.12
CA GLN A 62 13.96 11.72 -0.47
C GLN A 62 14.37 11.54 -1.93
N ASP A 63 13.90 10.48 -2.60
CA ASP A 63 14.19 10.22 -4.01
C ASP A 63 13.50 11.21 -4.95
N TYR A 64 12.46 11.91 -4.46
CA TYR A 64 11.81 13.01 -5.19
C TYR A 64 12.61 14.32 -5.14
N VAL A 65 13.53 14.46 -4.17
CA VAL A 65 14.28 15.70 -3.99
C VAL A 65 15.36 15.80 -5.07
N GLY A 66 15.30 16.86 -5.88
CA GLY A 66 16.30 17.11 -6.92
C GLY A 66 16.09 16.31 -8.21
N LEU A 67 14.93 15.64 -8.38
CA LEU A 67 14.51 15.15 -9.69
C LEU A 67 14.42 16.33 -10.66
N LYS A 68 15.09 16.24 -11.80
CA LYS A 68 15.12 17.32 -12.83
C LYS A 68 14.34 16.95 -14.08
N GLN A 69 14.14 15.66 -14.31
CA GLN A 69 13.44 15.13 -15.47
C GLN A 69 11.94 15.40 -15.33
N PRO A 70 11.24 15.71 -16.43
CA PRO A 70 9.79 15.76 -16.43
C PRO A 70 9.20 14.42 -15.97
N MET A 71 8.30 14.45 -14.99
CA MET A 71 7.60 13.30 -14.46
C MET A 71 6.10 13.56 -14.44
N LEU A 72 5.34 12.57 -14.89
CA LEU A 72 3.90 12.52 -14.72
C LEU A 72 3.59 11.46 -13.66
N LEU A 73 3.18 11.92 -12.47
CA LEU A 73 2.69 11.06 -11.40
C LEU A 73 1.18 10.91 -11.54
N LEU A 74 0.74 9.67 -11.73
CA LEU A 74 -0.66 9.35 -11.92
C LEU A 74 -1.19 8.55 -10.71
N LEU A 75 -2.32 8.97 -10.14
CA LEU A 75 -2.92 8.41 -8.92
C LEU A 75 -4.40 8.08 -9.10
N TRP A 76 -4.88 6.95 -8.58
CA TRP A 76 -6.24 6.46 -8.85
C TRP A 76 -7.18 6.64 -7.67
N ASP A 77 -8.30 7.34 -7.86
CA ASP A 77 -9.21 7.72 -6.75
C ASP A 77 -10.03 6.56 -6.15
N LYS A 78 -9.93 5.35 -6.71
CA LYS A 78 -10.53 4.12 -6.17
C LYS A 78 -9.47 3.04 -5.90
N ASP A 79 -8.20 3.41 -5.77
CA ASP A 79 -7.18 2.49 -5.26
C ASP A 79 -7.46 2.16 -3.79
N LEU A 80 -7.66 0.88 -3.47
CA LEU A 80 -7.88 0.42 -2.08
C LEU A 80 -6.58 0.05 -1.37
N ASN A 81 -5.47 -0.03 -2.10
CA ASN A 81 -4.17 -0.48 -1.60
C ASN A 81 -3.24 0.69 -1.25
N VAL A 82 -3.59 1.92 -1.65
CA VAL A 82 -2.76 3.12 -1.49
C VAL A 82 -3.59 4.27 -0.95
N ASP A 83 -3.08 4.95 0.07
CA ASP A 83 -3.62 6.24 0.52
C ASP A 83 -3.22 7.34 -0.47
N ILE A 84 -4.10 7.61 -1.42
CA ILE A 84 -3.86 8.56 -2.51
C ILE A 84 -3.85 10.01 -2.04
N ASP A 85 -4.63 10.35 -1.01
CA ASP A 85 -4.70 11.71 -0.46
C ASP A 85 -3.40 12.05 0.28
N ASN A 86 -2.90 11.12 1.10
CA ASN A 86 -1.60 11.26 1.72
C ASN A 86 -0.48 11.33 0.68
N THR A 87 -0.48 10.43 -0.31
CA THR A 87 0.53 10.41 -1.38
C THR A 87 0.58 11.74 -2.13
N LYS A 88 -0.58 12.24 -2.57
CA LYS A 88 -0.68 13.54 -3.24
C LYS A 88 -0.16 14.66 -2.34
N SER A 89 -0.62 14.74 -1.09
CA SER A 89 -0.20 15.79 -0.17
C SER A 89 1.30 15.79 0.10
N VAL A 90 1.91 14.63 0.29
CA VAL A 90 3.35 14.49 0.53
C VAL A 90 4.13 14.91 -0.71
N VAL A 91 3.79 14.40 -1.89
CA VAL A 91 4.52 14.74 -3.12
C VAL A 91 4.37 16.23 -3.45
N GLU A 92 3.16 16.79 -3.37
CA GLU A 92 2.95 18.24 -3.59
C GLU A 92 3.83 19.11 -2.70
N LYS A 93 3.95 18.77 -1.40
CA LYS A 93 4.82 19.50 -0.47
C LYS A 93 6.31 19.39 -0.80
N LEU A 94 6.76 18.24 -1.33
CA LEU A 94 8.17 18.03 -1.70
C LEU A 94 8.57 18.74 -2.99
N VAL A 95 7.58 18.94 -3.88
CA VAL A 95 7.77 19.43 -5.25
C VAL A 95 7.20 20.83 -5.45
N ASP A 96 6.83 21.54 -4.38
CA ASP A 96 6.17 22.86 -4.44
C ASP A 96 6.98 23.90 -5.25
N GLU A 97 8.31 23.77 -5.28
CA GLU A 97 9.22 24.58 -6.09
C GLU A 97 9.68 23.89 -7.40
N GLN A 98 9.32 22.63 -7.60
CA GLN A 98 9.72 21.79 -8.74
C GLN A 98 8.60 21.72 -9.80
N HIS A 99 8.72 22.49 -10.86
CA HIS A 99 7.72 22.52 -11.94
C HIS A 99 7.80 21.34 -12.92
N ASN A 100 8.74 20.41 -12.75
CA ASN A 100 8.92 19.24 -13.62
C ASN A 100 8.07 18.03 -13.20
N ILE A 101 7.29 18.13 -12.13
CA ILE A 101 6.44 17.02 -11.66
C ILE A 101 4.98 17.43 -11.78
N GLN A 102 4.25 16.77 -12.68
CA GLN A 102 2.81 16.92 -12.82
C GLN A 102 2.12 15.77 -12.10
N ILE A 103 1.21 16.10 -11.18
CA ILE A 103 0.39 15.12 -10.46
C ILE A 103 -1.01 15.13 -11.09
N THR A 104 -1.56 13.96 -11.39
CA THR A 104 -2.92 13.84 -11.95
C THR A 104 -3.66 12.68 -11.29
N ILE A 105 -4.86 12.97 -10.80
CA ILE A 105 -5.78 11.95 -10.31
C ILE A 105 -6.66 11.48 -11.46
N ILE A 106 -6.73 10.17 -11.68
CA ILE A 106 -7.69 9.56 -12.60
C ILE A 106 -8.88 9.07 -11.80
N ASN A 107 -10.04 9.61 -12.15
CA ASN A 107 -11.29 9.28 -11.49
C ASN A 107 -11.82 7.92 -11.94
N ASN A 108 -12.50 7.25 -11.02
CA ASN A 108 -13.12 5.95 -11.21
C ASN A 108 -12.14 4.85 -11.67
N ALA A 109 -10.90 4.89 -11.17
CA ALA A 109 -9.85 3.94 -11.50
C ALA A 109 -9.37 3.14 -10.28
N THR A 110 -9.17 1.83 -10.45
CA THR A 110 -8.62 0.91 -9.44
C THR A 110 -7.11 0.86 -9.47
N HIS A 111 -6.45 0.26 -8.47
CA HIS A 111 -5.02 -0.04 -8.42
C HIS A 111 -4.49 -0.64 -9.73
N GLY A 112 -5.28 -1.55 -10.33
CA GLY A 112 -4.97 -2.18 -11.62
C GLY A 112 -5.20 -1.30 -12.86
N MET A 113 -5.48 0.00 -12.69
CA MET A 113 -5.84 0.96 -13.76
C MET A 113 -7.12 0.58 -14.52
N LEU A 114 -8.06 -0.08 -13.86
CA LEU A 114 -9.33 -0.50 -14.48
C LEU A 114 -10.49 0.38 -14.01
N ASP A 115 -11.55 0.41 -14.81
CA ASP A 115 -12.81 1.10 -14.45
C ASP A 115 -13.40 0.48 -13.18
N ALA A 116 -13.40 1.24 -12.09
CA ALA A 116 -13.87 0.81 -10.79
C ALA A 116 -15.38 0.49 -10.75
N LYS A 117 -16.18 0.94 -11.72
CA LYS A 117 -17.57 0.50 -11.84
C LYS A 117 -17.69 -0.99 -12.16
N HIS A 118 -16.69 -1.52 -12.86
CA HIS A 118 -16.71 -2.90 -13.37
C HIS A 118 -15.72 -3.80 -12.63
N PHE A 119 -14.62 -3.25 -12.08
CA PHE A 119 -13.48 -4.03 -11.60
C PHE A 119 -13.00 -3.66 -10.18
N ASN A 120 -13.91 -3.43 -9.22
CA ASN A 120 -13.52 -3.01 -7.86
C ASN A 120 -13.12 -4.14 -6.89
N GLN A 121 -12.61 -5.26 -7.41
CA GLN A 121 -12.04 -6.32 -6.59
C GLN A 121 -10.51 -6.16 -6.62
N GLN A 122 -9.93 -5.76 -5.50
CA GLN A 122 -8.53 -5.33 -5.40
C GLN A 122 -7.87 -5.91 -4.14
#